data_AF-A0A510Y8Y1-F1
#
_entry.id   AF-A0A510Y8Y1-F1
#
_cell.length_a   1.000
_cell.length_b   1.000
_cell.length_c   1.000
_cell.angle_alpha   90.00
_cell.angle_beta   90.00
_cell.angle_gamma   90.00
#
_symmetry.space_group_name_H-M   'P 1'
#
loop_
_entity.id
_entity.type
_entity.pdbx_description
1 polymer ?
#
loop_
_entity_poly.entity_id
_entity_poly.type
_entity_poly.pdbx_seq_one_letter_code
_entity_poly.pdbx_strand_id
1 'polypeptide(L)'
;MIPEKRQKQILAWVKQHGSVRIAFLKEELGVSEMTIYRDIQKLIQDEEIERVPGGVKYLQPSVQSRQCGVCFQESFSVQAAQLMHADGSMAHFCCPHCLLMFMAHHGSEEEQVIGRDFLRGTTMNARLGIFLIGADECLHCCAPQVLLFQHQAQAVKFQAGFGGELYDFSQAVTAVASAMSCCTPDPGQN
;
A
#
# COMPACT_ATOMS: atom_id res chain seq x y z
N MET A 1 -16.45 -21.54 -24.53
CA MET A 1 -16.22 -20.83 -23.25
C MET A 1 -16.88 -19.45 -23.30
N ILE A 2 -17.66 -19.06 -22.29
CA ILE A 2 -18.30 -17.72 -22.25
C ILE A 2 -17.27 -16.60 -22.08
N PRO A 3 -17.53 -15.37 -22.58
CA PRO A 3 -16.55 -14.28 -22.61
C PRO A 3 -15.94 -13.92 -21.25
N GLU A 4 -16.76 -13.75 -20.21
CA GLU A 4 -16.29 -13.37 -18.86
C GLU A 4 -15.34 -14.42 -18.26
N LYS A 5 -15.66 -15.70 -18.42
CA LYS A 5 -14.79 -16.79 -17.95
C LYS A 5 -13.44 -16.75 -18.67
N ARG A 6 -13.45 -16.45 -19.98
CA ARG A 6 -12.24 -16.36 -20.80
C ARG A 6 -11.38 -15.16 -20.41
N GLN A 7 -12.01 -14.01 -20.17
CA GLN A 7 -11.33 -12.81 -19.67
C GLN A 7 -10.64 -13.06 -18.32
N LYS A 8 -11.35 -13.69 -17.36
CA LYS A 8 -10.76 -14.10 -16.08
C LYS A 8 -9.57 -15.04 -16.25
N GLN A 9 -9.64 -15.97 -17.20
CA GLN A 9 -8.53 -16.89 -17.47
C GLN A 9 -7.32 -16.17 -18.08
N ILE A 10 -7.56 -15.29 -19.06
CA ILE A 10 -6.51 -14.46 -19.67
C ILE A 10 -5.81 -13.64 -18.58
N LEU A 11 -6.58 -12.97 -17.73
CA LEU A 11 -6.05 -12.18 -16.62
C LEU A 11 -5.24 -13.04 -15.64
N ALA A 12 -5.73 -14.23 -15.28
CA ALA A 12 -5.01 -15.14 -14.38
C ALA A 12 -3.65 -15.54 -14.94
N TRP A 13 -3.56 -15.89 -16.22
CA TRP A 13 -2.28 -16.20 -16.86
C TRP A 13 -1.36 -14.98 -16.97
N VAL A 14 -1.92 -13.81 -17.29
CA VAL A 14 -1.15 -12.57 -17.37
C VAL A 14 -0.59 -12.18 -16.00
N LYS A 15 -1.37 -12.35 -14.92
CA LYS A 15 -0.92 -12.17 -13.53
C LYS A 15 0.15 -13.19 -13.13
N GLN A 16 -0.02 -14.45 -13.50
CA GLN A 16 0.89 -15.54 -13.14
C GLN A 16 2.24 -15.45 -13.86
N HIS A 17 2.24 -15.09 -15.14
CA HIS A 17 3.44 -15.08 -15.98
C HIS A 17 4.04 -13.69 -16.21
N GLY A 18 3.37 -12.64 -15.72
CA GLY A 18 3.72 -11.23 -15.93
C GLY A 18 3.46 -10.73 -17.36
N SER A 19 3.71 -11.55 -18.38
CA SER A 19 3.36 -11.28 -19.77
C SER A 19 3.01 -12.55 -20.52
N VAL A 20 2.12 -12.45 -21.49
CA VAL A 20 1.62 -13.59 -22.27
C VAL A 20 1.50 -13.21 -23.74
N ARG A 21 1.92 -14.12 -24.63
CA ARG A 21 1.79 -13.95 -26.09
C ARG A 21 0.39 -14.29 -26.56
N ILE A 22 -0.08 -13.58 -27.60
CA ILE A 22 -1.40 -13.87 -28.20
C ILE A 22 -1.44 -15.28 -28.80
N ALA A 23 -0.32 -15.75 -29.35
CA ALA A 23 -0.20 -17.12 -29.87
C ALA A 23 -0.47 -18.18 -28.80
N PHE A 24 0.06 -17.98 -27.58
CA PHE A 24 -0.20 -18.86 -26.44
C PHE A 24 -1.69 -18.84 -26.05
N LEU A 25 -2.29 -17.65 -25.93
CA LEU A 25 -3.72 -17.54 -25.60
C LEU A 25 -4.61 -18.23 -26.65
N LYS A 26 -4.22 -18.17 -27.92
CA LYS A 26 -4.94 -18.82 -29.03
C LYS A 26 -4.90 -20.34 -28.89
N GLU A 27 -3.73 -20.89 -28.59
CA GLU A 27 -3.53 -22.33 -28.42
C GLU A 27 -4.31 -22.86 -27.21
N GLU A 28 -4.16 -22.20 -26.06
CA GLU A 28 -4.77 -22.65 -24.80
C GLU A 28 -6.30 -22.46 -24.76
N LEU A 29 -6.82 -21.38 -25.35
CA LEU A 29 -8.26 -21.10 -25.32
C LEU A 29 -9.02 -21.69 -26.51
N GLY A 30 -8.31 -22.11 -27.56
CA GLY A 30 -8.89 -22.65 -28.78
C GLY A 30 -9.84 -21.68 -29.49
N VAL A 31 -9.57 -20.36 -29.41
CA VAL A 31 -10.40 -19.31 -30.04
C VAL A 31 -9.64 -18.54 -31.10
N SER A 32 -10.37 -17.83 -31.96
CA SER A 32 -9.75 -16.97 -32.98
C SER A 32 -8.96 -15.82 -32.36
N GLU A 33 -7.95 -15.34 -33.09
CA GLU A 33 -7.16 -14.17 -32.67
C GLU A 33 -8.03 -12.93 -32.48
N MET A 34 -9.05 -12.74 -33.33
CA MET A 34 -10.04 -11.65 -33.22
C MET A 34 -10.86 -11.72 -31.93
N THR A 35 -11.14 -12.92 -31.43
CA THR A 35 -11.81 -13.11 -30.14
C THR A 35 -10.90 -12.68 -29.00
N ILE A 36 -9.63 -13.10 -29.03
CA ILE A 36 -8.63 -12.70 -28.03
C ILE A 36 -8.42 -11.19 -28.03
N TYR A 37 -8.32 -10.56 -29.21
CA TYR A 37 -8.21 -9.11 -29.30
C TYR A 37 -9.40 -8.40 -28.67
N ARG A 38 -10.63 -8.90 -28.86
CA ARG A 38 -11.83 -8.31 -28.25
C ARG A 38 -11.84 -8.43 -26.73
N ASP A 39 -11.39 -9.57 -26.19
CA ASP A 39 -11.30 -9.76 -24.73
C ASP A 39 -10.17 -8.93 -24.12
N ILE A 40 -9.01 -8.88 -24.77
CA ILE A 40 -7.88 -8.03 -24.38
C ILE A 40 -8.30 -6.55 -24.38
N GLN A 41 -9.04 -6.10 -25.40
CA GLN A 41 -9.52 -4.71 -25.44
C GLN A 41 -10.38 -4.35 -24.24
N LYS A 42 -11.25 -5.27 -23.78
CA LYS A 42 -12.04 -5.06 -22.56
C LYS A 42 -11.15 -5.00 -21.32
N LEU A 43 -10.23 -5.95 -21.17
CA LEU A 43 -9.30 -5.98 -20.03
C LEU A 43 -8.33 -4.78 -19.99
N ILE A 44 -7.99 -4.21 -21.15
CA ILE A 44 -7.23 -2.94 -21.23
C ILE A 44 -8.11 -1.76 -20.80
N GLN A 45 -9.38 -1.75 -21.21
CA GLN A 45 -10.34 -0.71 -20.82
C GLN A 45 -10.59 -0.69 -19.30
N ASP A 46 -10.51 -1.86 -18.66
CA ASP A 46 -10.63 -2.04 -17.22
C ASP A 46 -9.29 -1.80 -16.47
N GLU A 47 -8.26 -1.29 -17.16
CA GLU A 47 -6.91 -0.98 -16.65
C GLU A 47 -6.15 -2.17 -16.02
N GLU A 48 -6.54 -3.41 -16.33
CA GLU A 48 -5.93 -4.59 -15.71
C GLU A 48 -4.67 -5.12 -16.44
N ILE A 49 -4.52 -4.78 -17.73
CA ILE A 49 -3.41 -5.23 -18.59
C ILE A 49 -3.02 -4.15 -19.62
N GLU A 50 -1.76 -4.15 -20.08
CA GLU A 50 -1.30 -3.32 -21.21
C GLU A 50 -0.95 -4.16 -22.45
N ARG A 51 -1.09 -3.55 -23.64
CA ARG A 51 -0.70 -4.18 -24.90
C ARG A 51 0.79 -3.98 -25.15
N VAL A 52 1.48 -5.06 -25.50
CA VAL A 52 2.90 -5.05 -25.93
C VAL A 52 3.03 -5.68 -27.32
N PRO A 53 4.12 -5.45 -28.07
CA PRO A 53 4.33 -6.11 -29.35
C PRO A 53 4.20 -7.64 -29.25
N GLY A 54 3.20 -8.21 -29.92
CA GLY A 54 2.94 -9.66 -29.97
C GLY A 54 2.26 -10.28 -28.73
N GLY A 55 1.84 -9.47 -27.75
CA GLY A 55 1.30 -9.99 -26.50
C GLY A 55 0.58 -8.96 -25.64
N VAL A 56 0.33 -9.37 -24.40
CA VAL A 56 -0.19 -8.54 -23.32
C VAL A 56 0.68 -8.72 -22.10
N LYS A 57 0.85 -7.64 -21.35
CA LYS A 57 1.60 -7.62 -20.11
C LYS A 57 0.66 -7.19 -19.00
N TYR A 58 0.85 -7.74 -17.81
CA TYR A 58 0.11 -7.30 -16.65
C TYR A 58 0.45 -5.84 -16.40
N LEU A 59 -0.58 -5.00 -16.38
CA LEU A 59 -0.43 -3.68 -15.81
C LEU A 59 -0.36 -3.95 -14.31
N GLN A 60 0.85 -4.09 -13.76
CA GLN A 60 0.99 -3.82 -12.33
C GLN A 60 0.36 -2.44 -12.14
N PRO A 61 -0.56 -2.25 -11.17
CA PRO A 61 -1.13 -0.94 -10.92
C PRO A 61 0.03 0.02 -10.66
N SER A 62 0.39 0.75 -11.71
CA SER A 62 1.55 1.63 -11.79
C SER A 62 1.06 2.95 -12.33
N VAL A 63 -0.04 3.42 -11.76
CA VAL A 63 -0.46 4.81 -11.80
C VAL A 63 -0.95 5.14 -10.40
N GLN A 64 -0.05 5.68 -9.59
CA GLN A 64 -0.33 6.63 -8.50
C GLN A 64 -1.71 6.45 -7.87
N SER A 65 -1.93 5.38 -7.09
CA SER A 65 -3.02 5.45 -6.14
C SER A 65 -2.69 6.60 -5.21
N ARG A 66 -3.28 7.76 -5.47
CA ARG A 66 -3.31 8.87 -4.54
C ARG A 66 -4.02 8.49 -3.27
N GLN A 67 -4.59 7.29 -3.19
CA GLN A 67 -5.32 6.81 -2.05
C GLN A 67 -4.41 5.98 -1.16
N CYS A 68 -4.53 6.23 0.14
CA CYS A 68 -3.95 5.41 1.17
C CYS A 68 -4.49 3.98 1.06
N GLY A 69 -3.60 2.98 1.08
CA GLY A 69 -3.97 1.56 1.07
C GLY A 69 -4.72 1.06 2.30
N VAL A 70 -4.98 1.93 3.30
CA VAL A 70 -5.69 1.59 4.54
C VAL A 70 -6.98 2.40 4.69
N CYS A 71 -6.89 3.75 4.68
CA CYS A 71 -8.04 4.62 4.94
C CYS A 71 -8.63 5.26 3.68
N PHE A 72 -8.06 4.97 2.50
CA PHE A 72 -8.50 5.47 1.19
C PHE A 72 -8.50 7.01 1.00
N GLN A 73 -7.97 7.76 1.98
CA GLN A 73 -7.75 9.21 1.87
C GLN A 73 -6.59 9.55 0.95
N GLU A 74 -6.54 10.81 0.48
CA GLU A 74 -5.44 11.27 -0.38
C GLU A 74 -4.07 11.19 0.34
N SER A 75 -3.07 10.64 -0.36
CA SER A 75 -1.78 10.20 0.18
C SER A 75 -0.66 11.21 -0.04
N PHE A 76 -0.96 12.42 -0.54
CA PHE A 76 0.04 13.49 -0.77
C PHE A 76 0.22 14.42 0.43
N SER A 77 0.07 13.90 1.65
CA SER A 77 0.37 14.67 2.85
C SER A 77 1.89 14.82 3.02
N VAL A 78 2.32 15.81 3.79
CA VAL A 78 3.73 15.93 4.23
C VAL A 78 4.20 14.70 5.03
N GLN A 79 3.26 13.90 5.52
CA GLN A 79 3.48 12.67 6.26
C GLN A 79 3.37 11.40 5.42
N ALA A 80 3.22 11.52 4.10
CA ALA A 80 3.07 10.37 3.22
C ALA A 80 4.18 9.33 3.46
N ALA A 81 3.76 8.07 3.52
CA ALA A 81 4.64 6.92 3.65
C ALA A 81 4.40 5.95 2.49
N GLN A 82 5.39 5.13 2.21
CA GLN A 82 5.38 4.20 1.09
C GLN A 82 6.01 2.88 1.53
N LEU A 83 5.58 1.80 0.87
CA LEU A 83 6.17 0.49 1.02
C LEU A 83 6.46 -0.07 -0.37
N MET A 84 7.67 -0.59 -0.55
CA MET A 84 8.06 -1.29 -1.77
C MET A 84 8.17 -2.78 -1.46
N HIS A 85 7.33 -3.56 -2.16
CA HIS A 85 7.34 -5.00 -2.10
C HIS A 85 8.52 -5.58 -2.90
N ALA A 86 8.88 -6.83 -2.62
CA ALA A 86 9.98 -7.53 -3.30
C ALA A 86 9.74 -7.72 -4.81
N ASP A 87 8.48 -7.74 -5.25
CA ASP A 87 8.10 -7.84 -6.67
C ASP A 87 8.14 -6.48 -7.41
N GLY A 88 8.60 -5.43 -6.74
CA GLY A 88 8.71 -4.08 -7.27
C GLY A 88 7.42 -3.26 -7.20
N SER A 89 6.31 -3.84 -6.74
CA SER A 89 5.08 -3.10 -6.53
C SER A 89 5.19 -2.14 -5.33
N MET A 90 4.43 -1.04 -5.36
CA MET A 90 4.48 0.00 -4.34
C MET A 90 3.10 0.25 -3.73
N ALA A 91 3.04 0.28 -2.42
CA ALA A 91 1.88 0.73 -1.66
C ALA A 91 2.10 2.15 -1.11
N HIS A 92 1.03 2.95 -1.08
CA HIS A 92 1.04 4.32 -0.59
C HIS A 92 0.17 4.46 0.66
N PHE A 93 0.62 5.28 1.60
CA PHE A 93 -0.08 5.57 2.85
C PHE A 93 -0.11 7.07 3.10
N CYS A 94 -1.23 7.58 3.58
CA CYS A 94 -1.40 9.01 3.85
C CYS A 94 -0.58 9.50 5.06
N CYS A 95 -0.16 8.59 5.94
CA CYS A 95 0.58 8.90 7.16
C CYS A 95 1.35 7.65 7.67
N PRO A 96 2.29 7.82 8.63
CA PRO A 96 2.98 6.71 9.28
C PRO A 96 2.03 5.77 10.04
N HIS A 97 0.90 6.27 10.55
CA HIS A 97 -0.10 5.43 11.22
C HIS A 97 -0.62 4.33 10.28
N CYS A 98 -1.10 4.70 9.09
CA CYS A 98 -1.63 3.73 8.13
C CYS A 98 -0.54 2.76 7.64
N LEU A 99 0.69 3.23 7.49
CA LEU A 99 1.82 2.36 7.19
C LEU A 99 2.02 1.31 8.28
N LEU A 100 2.08 1.72 9.56
CA LEU A 100 2.27 0.79 10.68
C LEU A 100 1.09 -0.17 10.84
N MET A 101 -0.15 0.29 10.61
CA MET A 101 -1.33 -0.57 10.56
C MET A 101 -1.23 -1.64 9.49
N PHE A 102 -0.81 -1.26 8.28
CA PHE A 102 -0.60 -2.22 7.20
C PHE A 102 0.47 -3.24 7.57
N MET A 103 1.60 -2.77 8.12
CA MET A 103 2.69 -3.63 8.56
C MET A 103 2.27 -4.63 9.64
N ALA A 104 1.35 -4.25 10.53
CA ALA A 104 0.84 -5.15 11.57
C ALA A 104 0.07 -6.36 11.02
N HIS A 105 -0.58 -6.22 9.87
CA HIS A 105 -1.46 -7.27 9.31
C HIS A 105 -0.88 -7.97 8.08
N HIS A 106 -0.03 -7.29 7.33
CA HIS A 106 0.45 -7.73 6.02
C HIS A 106 1.95 -7.57 5.84
N GLY A 107 2.63 -6.94 6.79
CA GLY A 107 4.04 -6.60 6.67
C GLY A 107 4.95 -7.84 6.71
N SER A 108 6.05 -7.75 5.97
CA SER A 108 7.17 -8.68 6.07
C SER A 108 8.47 -7.92 6.31
N GLU A 109 9.51 -8.59 6.81
CA GLU A 109 10.83 -7.97 7.03
C GLU A 109 11.57 -7.62 5.73
N GLU A 110 11.19 -8.22 4.62
CA GLU A 110 11.83 -8.04 3.31
C GLU A 110 11.42 -6.73 2.61
N GLU A 111 10.33 -6.12 3.07
CA GLU A 111 9.77 -4.91 2.48
C GLU A 111 10.56 -3.66 2.87
N GLN A 112 10.84 -2.84 1.86
CA GLN A 112 11.43 -1.52 2.08
C GLN A 112 10.34 -0.55 2.49
N VAL A 113 10.50 -0.01 3.70
CA VAL A 113 9.54 0.91 4.28
C VAL A 113 10.11 2.32 4.20
N ILE A 114 9.42 3.20 3.50
CA ILE A 114 9.85 4.57 3.24
C ILE A 114 8.90 5.51 3.97
N GLY A 115 9.46 6.40 4.77
CA GLY A 115 8.72 7.44 5.46
C GLY A 115 9.38 8.80 5.28
N ARG A 116 8.74 9.83 5.82
CA ARG A 116 9.27 11.20 5.84
C ARG A 116 9.54 11.63 7.27
N ASP A 117 10.71 12.21 7.49
CA ASP A 117 11.00 12.91 8.73
C ASP A 117 10.00 14.05 8.92
N PHE A 118 9.32 14.08 10.06
CA PHE A 118 8.25 15.02 10.35
C PHE A 118 8.74 16.47 10.35
N LEU A 119 9.97 16.74 10.80
CA LEU A 119 10.48 18.10 10.91
C LEU A 119 11.07 18.64 9.60
N ARG A 120 11.81 17.79 8.88
CA ARG A 120 12.58 18.18 7.69
C ARG A 120 11.91 17.79 6.39
N GLY A 121 10.90 16.92 6.42
CA GLY A 121 10.25 16.36 5.24
C GLY A 121 11.16 15.43 4.41
N THR A 122 12.34 15.08 4.93
CA THR A 122 13.32 14.24 4.22
C THR A 122 12.86 12.80 4.18
N THR A 123 12.94 12.19 3.00
CA THR A 123 12.65 10.77 2.81
C THR A 123 13.70 9.91 3.51
N MET A 124 13.26 8.89 4.23
CA MET A 124 14.13 7.99 5.00
C MET A 124 13.57 6.56 5.04
N ASN A 125 14.43 5.59 5.38
CA ASN A 125 13.98 4.25 5.74
C ASN A 125 13.27 4.33 7.09
N ALA A 126 11.95 4.09 7.09
CA ALA A 126 11.12 4.21 8.28
C ALA A 126 11.45 3.14 9.35
N ARG A 127 12.04 1.99 8.97
CA ARG A 127 12.47 0.98 9.94
C ARG A 127 13.57 1.47 10.89
N LEU A 128 14.35 2.46 10.46
CA LEU A 128 15.42 3.07 11.26
C LEU A 128 14.96 4.34 11.99
N GLY A 129 13.68 4.70 11.86
CA GLY A 129 13.13 5.92 12.45
C GLY A 129 12.59 5.73 13.86
N ILE A 130 12.32 6.86 14.49
CA ILE A 130 11.75 6.97 15.82
C ILE A 130 10.33 7.48 15.66
N PHE A 131 9.36 6.76 16.21
CA PHE A 131 7.95 7.06 16.08
C PHE A 131 7.45 7.68 17.37
N LEU A 132 6.84 8.86 17.29
CA LEU A 132 6.09 9.45 18.40
C LEU A 132 4.60 9.19 18.18
N ILE A 133 3.97 8.47 19.09
CA ILE A 133 2.56 8.10 19.02
C ILE A 133 1.79 8.84 20.11
N GLY A 134 0.64 9.42 19.74
CA GLY A 134 -0.25 10.08 20.70
C GLY A 134 0.28 11.43 21.21
N ALA A 135 1.04 12.14 20.38
CA ALA A 135 1.27 13.57 20.62
C ALA A 135 -0.06 14.34 20.53
N ASP A 136 -0.15 15.46 21.26
CA ASP A 136 -1.29 16.38 21.21
C ASP A 136 -1.62 16.71 19.74
N GLU A 137 -2.91 16.63 19.37
CA GLU A 137 -3.34 16.62 17.96
C GLU A 137 -2.75 17.79 17.16
N CYS A 138 -1.80 17.47 16.27
CA CYS A 138 -1.12 18.49 15.46
C CYS A 138 -1.60 18.54 14.00
N LEU A 139 -2.12 17.44 13.43
CA LEU A 139 -2.37 17.33 11.97
C LEU A 139 -3.68 16.63 11.57
N HIS A 140 -4.49 16.14 12.53
CA HIS A 140 -5.82 15.53 12.33
C HIS A 140 -5.94 14.49 11.20
N CYS A 141 -4.90 13.70 10.89
CA CYS A 141 -4.96 12.70 9.80
C CYS A 141 -5.55 11.35 10.23
N CYS A 142 -5.07 10.78 11.33
CA CYS A 142 -5.49 9.49 11.92
C CYS A 142 -5.29 9.55 13.44
N ALA A 143 -6.07 8.77 14.19
CA ALA A 143 -5.95 8.64 15.64
C ALA A 143 -5.56 7.19 16.03
N PRO A 144 -4.58 6.98 16.93
CA PRO A 144 -3.68 8.00 17.47
C PRO A 144 -2.76 8.54 16.37
N GLN A 145 -2.39 9.82 16.48
CA GLN A 145 -1.44 10.44 15.57
C GLN A 145 -0.06 9.77 15.71
N VAL A 146 0.60 9.54 14.57
CA VAL A 146 1.96 8.99 14.53
C VAL A 146 2.86 9.93 13.74
N LEU A 147 3.93 10.39 14.39
CA LEU A 147 4.97 11.24 13.79
C LEU A 147 6.27 10.44 13.66
N LEU A 148 6.91 10.48 12.50
CA LEU A 148 8.19 9.82 12.25
C LEU A 148 9.34 10.82 12.34
N PHE A 149 10.38 10.48 13.08
CA PHE A 149 11.59 11.27 13.21
C PHE A 149 12.82 10.47 12.79
N GLN A 150 13.72 11.13 12.07
CA GLN A 150 15.03 10.59 11.73
C GLN A 150 16.00 10.58 12.91
N HIS A 151 15.88 11.55 13.81
CA HIS A 151 16.81 11.73 14.93
C HIS A 151 16.09 11.67 16.28
N GLN A 152 16.53 10.75 17.14
CA GLN A 152 15.98 10.59 18.49
C GLN A 152 16.01 11.89 19.32
N ALA A 153 17.10 12.66 19.22
CA ALA A 153 17.22 13.93 19.94
C ALA A 153 16.14 14.95 19.56
N GLN A 154 15.63 14.92 18.32
CA GLN A 154 14.53 15.77 17.88
C GLN A 154 13.19 15.25 18.37
N ALA A 155 12.97 13.93 18.30
CA ALA A 155 11.77 13.28 18.78
C ALA A 155 11.55 13.54 20.29
N VAL A 156 12.61 13.43 21.10
CA VAL A 156 12.57 13.72 22.55
C VAL A 156 12.21 15.18 22.84
N LYS A 157 12.77 16.12 22.08
CA LYS A 157 12.43 17.55 22.24
C LYS A 157 10.98 17.83 21.87
N PHE A 158 10.47 17.17 20.83
CA PHE A 158 9.08 17.31 20.42
C PHE A 158 8.13 16.70 21.45
N GLN A 159 8.43 15.49 21.94
CA GLN A 159 7.70 14.80 23.01
C GLN A 159 7.60 15.66 24.27
N ALA A 160 8.70 16.30 24.68
CA ALA A 160 8.70 17.17 25.86
C ALA A 160 7.74 18.38 25.73
N GLY A 161 7.43 18.81 24.50
CA GLY A 161 6.51 19.92 24.24
C GLY A 161 5.06 19.52 23.95
N PHE A 162 4.85 18.33 23.34
CA PHE A 162 3.56 17.91 22.78
C PHE A 162 3.09 16.53 23.29
N GLY A 163 3.73 15.97 24.32
CA GLY A 163 3.37 14.67 24.88
C GLY A 163 3.61 13.49 23.93
N GLY A 164 2.88 12.39 24.18
CA GLY A 164 3.02 11.13 23.45
C GLY A 164 4.16 10.24 23.95
N GLU A 165 4.32 9.08 23.30
CA GLU A 165 5.32 8.07 23.62
C GLU A 165 6.19 7.73 22.42
N LEU A 166 7.49 7.50 22.67
CA LEU A 166 8.49 7.21 21.65
C LEU A 166 8.71 5.70 21.50
N TYR A 167 8.77 5.26 20.25
CA TYR A 167 8.89 3.86 19.87
C TYR A 167 9.90 3.69 18.74
N ASP A 168 10.59 2.55 18.71
CA ASP A 168 11.20 2.05 17.47
C ASP A 168 10.14 1.49 16.52
N PHE A 169 10.54 1.12 15.30
CA PHE A 169 9.61 0.61 14.29
C PHE A 169 8.79 -0.60 14.77
N SER A 170 9.43 -1.61 15.35
CA SER A 170 8.77 -2.85 15.77
C SER A 170 7.78 -2.61 16.91
N GLN A 171 8.16 -1.77 17.86
CA GLN A 171 7.31 -1.36 18.96
C GLN A 171 6.14 -0.51 18.45
N ALA A 172 6.38 0.39 17.48
CA ALA A 172 5.36 1.25 16.90
C ALA A 172 4.29 0.46 16.14
N VAL A 173 4.68 -0.57 15.37
CA VAL A 173 3.73 -1.49 14.70
C VAL A 173 2.81 -2.13 15.75
N THR A 174 3.38 -2.62 16.86
CA THR A 174 2.63 -3.27 17.94
C THR A 174 1.71 -2.30 18.67
N ALA A 175 2.19 -1.09 18.97
CA ALA A 175 1.44 -0.06 19.69
C ALA A 175 0.23 0.42 18.88
N VAL A 176 0.40 0.67 17.59
CA VAL A 176 -0.68 1.10 16.68
C VAL A 176 -1.75 0.01 16.52
N ALA A 177 -1.34 -1.26 16.33
CA ALA A 177 -2.28 -2.38 16.24
C ALA A 177 -3.10 -2.57 17.54
N SER A 178 -2.46 -2.37 18.69
CA SER A 178 -3.11 -2.50 20.00
C SER A 178 -4.07 -1.34 20.30
N ALA A 179 -3.74 -0.13 19.87
CA ALA A 179 -4.63 1.03 20.03
C ALA A 179 -5.92 0.92 19.20
N MET A 180 -5.88 0.19 18.07
CA MET A 180 -7.04 -0.01 17.18
C MET A 180 -7.92 -1.21 17.59
N SER A 181 -7.40 -2.18 18.34
CA SER A 181 -8.17 -3.34 18.80
C SER A 181 -9.07 -3.06 20.01
N CYS A 182 -8.94 -1.90 20.66
CA CYS A 182 -9.79 -1.47 21.78
C CYS A 182 -11.22 -1.06 21.39
N CYS A 183 -11.60 -1.09 20.11
CA CYS A 183 -12.98 -0.90 19.65
C CYS A 183 -13.71 -2.24 19.45
N THR A 184 -13.77 -3.09 20.49
CA THR A 184 -14.87 -4.06 20.56
C THR A 184 -16.12 -3.32 21.05
N PRO A 185 -17.28 -3.43 20.37
CA PRO A 185 -18.51 -2.81 20.85
C PRO A 185 -18.84 -3.37 22.24
N ASP A 186 -19.06 -2.47 23.19
CA ASP A 186 -19.53 -2.78 24.53
C ASP A 186 -20.85 -3.58 24.43
N PRO A 187 -20.91 -4.87 24.81
CA PRO A 187 -22.13 -5.67 24.76
C PRO A 187 -23.03 -5.33 25.95
N GLY A 188 -23.32 -4.03 26.14
CA GLY A 188 -23.83 -3.52 27.42
C GLY A 188 -24.70 -2.27 27.37
N GLN A 189 -25.20 -1.84 26.21
CA GLN A 189 -26.22 -0.79 26.15
C GLN A 189 -27.45 -1.26 25.37
N ASN A 190 -28.39 -1.86 26.09
CA ASN A 190 -29.81 -1.93 25.77
C ASN A 190 -30.61 -1.93 27.09
#